data_AF-K8E3E2-F1
#
_entry.id   AF-K8E3E2-F1
#
_cell.length_a   1.000
_cell.length_b   1.000
_cell.length_c   1.000
_cell.angle_alpha   90.00
_cell.angle_beta   90.00
_cell.angle_gamma   90.00
#
_symmetry.space_group_name_H-M   'P 1'
#
loop_
_entity.id
_entity.type
_entity.pdbx_description
1 polymer ?
#
loop_
_entity_poly.entity_id
_entity_poly.type
_entity_poly.pdbx_seq_one_letter_code
_entity_poly.pdbx_strand_id
1 'polypeptide(L)'
;MEKIHKGNGFAVIERNGEYQITFPKGITGEPAFFPITKELMEKAFKSSDDAYEVMIYSETGLCPKKTTEEEENERVREFIKKFPELLIKVPNNQDLFTKEELKELLPLGEQNLSEEE
;
A
#
# COMPACT_ATOMS: atom_id res chain seq x y z
N MET A 1 4.61 -18.86 30.00
CA MET A 1 5.73 -17.90 29.91
C MET A 1 5.35 -16.91 28.83
N GLU A 2 5.41 -15.61 29.10
CA GLU A 2 5.07 -14.57 28.14
C GLU A 2 6.30 -14.21 27.30
N LYS A 3 6.13 -14.08 25.99
CA LYS A 3 7.17 -13.59 25.08
C LYS A 3 6.66 -12.36 24.35
N ILE A 4 7.52 -11.37 24.20
CA ILE A 4 7.22 -10.13 23.48
C ILE A 4 8.16 -10.02 22.29
N HIS A 5 7.58 -10.01 21.09
CA HIS A 5 8.28 -9.84 19.83
C HIS A 5 8.11 -8.39 19.36
N LYS A 6 9.20 -7.65 19.16
CA LYS A 6 9.14 -6.21 18.82
C LYS A 6 9.33 -6.01 17.33
N GLY A 7 8.39 -5.31 16.69
CA GLY A 7 8.46 -4.85 15.31
C GLY A 7 8.63 -3.33 15.23
N ASN A 8 8.77 -2.80 14.02
CA ASN A 8 8.81 -1.35 13.81
C ASN A 8 7.39 -0.78 13.88
N GLY A 9 7.05 -0.06 14.95
CA GLY A 9 5.72 0.52 15.15
C GLY A 9 4.66 -0.43 15.72
N PHE A 10 5.04 -1.68 16.06
CA PHE A 10 4.15 -2.65 16.69
C PHE A 10 4.91 -3.64 17.58
N ALA A 11 4.19 -4.41 18.39
CA ALA A 11 4.72 -5.58 19.09
C ALA A 11 3.71 -6.73 19.06
N VAL A 12 4.17 -7.97 19.19
CA VAL A 12 3.33 -9.16 19.36
C VAL A 12 3.61 -9.81 20.70
N ILE A 13 2.56 -10.02 21.48
CA ILE A 13 2.58 -10.71 22.78
C ILE A 13 2.13 -12.14 22.54
N GLU A 14 2.98 -13.10 22.90
CA GLU A 14 2.71 -14.54 22.83
C GLU A 14 2.53 -15.08 24.26
N ARG A 15 1.36 -15.66 24.53
CA ARG A 15 1.03 -16.28 25.82
C ARG A 15 0.34 -17.62 25.59
N ASN A 16 0.97 -18.71 25.99
CA ASN A 16 0.42 -20.07 25.92
C ASN A 16 -0.10 -20.48 24.52
N GLY A 17 0.55 -20.00 23.45
CA GLY A 17 0.14 -20.27 22.07
C GLY A 17 -0.92 -19.31 21.51
N GLU A 18 -1.39 -18.35 22.30
CA GLU A 18 -2.20 -17.22 21.85
C GLU A 18 -1.32 -16.03 21.49
N TYR A 19 -1.70 -15.30 20.44
CA TYR A 19 -0.93 -14.17 19.92
C TYR A 19 -1.81 -12.92 19.88
N GLN A 20 -1.23 -11.79 20.28
CA GLN A 20 -1.89 -10.49 20.26
C GLN A 20 -0.93 -9.43 19.70
N ILE A 21 -1.36 -8.69 18.68
CA ILE A 21 -0.60 -7.55 18.16
C ILE A 21 -1.00 -6.27 18.89
N THR A 22 -0.04 -5.38 19.11
CA THR A 22 -0.26 -4.06 19.69
C THR A 22 0.50 -2.97 18.95
N PHE A 23 -0.15 -1.82 18.78
CA PHE A 23 0.39 -0.64 18.11
C PHE A 23 -0.32 0.63 18.61
N PRO A 24 0.33 1.80 18.55
CA PRO A 24 -0.27 3.06 18.96
C PRO A 24 -1.39 3.48 18.00
N LYS A 25 -2.50 3.96 18.55
CA LYS A 25 -3.66 4.45 17.77
C LYS A 25 -4.14 5.82 18.25
N GLY A 26 -4.67 6.60 17.31
CA GLY A 26 -5.26 7.91 17.58
C GLY A 26 -4.22 8.98 17.93
N ILE A 27 -4.70 10.17 18.25
CA ILE A 27 -3.87 11.35 18.54
C ILE A 27 -3.05 11.14 19.83
N THR A 28 -3.59 10.38 20.78
CA THR A 28 -2.96 10.08 22.07
C THR A 28 -1.88 9.00 21.97
N GLY A 29 -1.87 8.21 20.88
CA GLY A 29 -0.90 7.13 20.68
C GLY A 29 -1.06 5.97 21.67
N GLU A 30 -2.26 5.78 22.23
CA GLU A 30 -2.51 4.68 23.17
C GLU A 30 -2.36 3.33 22.49
N PRO A 31 -1.75 2.32 23.16
CA PRO A 31 -1.59 1.00 22.59
C PRO A 31 -2.95 0.31 22.47
N ALA A 32 -3.34 0.00 21.25
CA ALA A 32 -4.46 -0.89 20.96
C ALA A 32 -3.98 -2.33 20.92
N PHE A 33 -4.86 -3.29 21.23
CA PHE A 33 -4.52 -4.71 21.31
C PHE A 33 -5.52 -5.55 20.53
N PHE A 34 -5.04 -6.36 19.58
CA PHE A 34 -5.88 -7.17 18.71
C PHE A 34 -5.41 -8.62 18.67
N PRO A 35 -6.32 -9.61 18.80
CA PRO A 35 -5.95 -11.02 18.68
C PRO A 35 -5.54 -11.33 17.24
N ILE A 36 -4.49 -12.13 17.06
CA ILE A 36 -4.00 -12.56 15.76
C ILE A 36 -3.64 -14.04 15.78
N THR A 37 -3.56 -14.65 14.59
CA THR A 37 -3.04 -16.02 14.44
C THR A 37 -1.51 -16.01 14.39
N LYS A 38 -0.88 -17.16 14.60
CA LYS A 38 0.56 -17.33 14.40
C LYS A 38 1.00 -16.95 12.97
N GLU A 39 0.19 -17.28 11.97
CA GLU A 39 0.46 -16.94 10.57
C GLU A 39 0.50 -15.42 10.34
N LEU A 40 -0.44 -14.68 10.94
CA LEU A 40 -0.44 -13.21 10.88
C LEU A 40 0.73 -12.61 11.63
N MET A 41 1.16 -13.21 12.75
CA MET A 41 2.40 -12.82 13.41
C MET A 41 3.59 -12.99 12.45
N GLU A 42 3.77 -14.19 11.88
CA GLU A 42 4.87 -14.46 10.95
C GLU A 42 4.85 -13.52 9.75
N LYS A 43 3.65 -13.20 9.22
CA LYS A 43 3.46 -12.20 8.16
C LYS A 43 3.90 -10.80 8.61
N ALA A 44 3.47 -10.33 9.78
CA ALA A 44 3.82 -9.00 10.27
C ALA A 44 5.34 -8.77 10.40
N PHE A 45 6.12 -9.84 10.59
CA PHE A 45 7.58 -9.75 10.68
C PHE A 45 8.32 -9.92 9.34
N LYS A 46 7.61 -10.09 8.21
CA LYS A 46 8.23 -10.22 6.87
C LYS A 46 8.67 -8.87 6.29
N SER A 47 7.82 -7.86 6.36
CA SER A 47 8.06 -6.52 5.79
C SER A 47 7.24 -5.45 6.51
N SER A 48 7.57 -4.17 6.32
CA SER A 48 6.76 -3.06 6.83
C SER A 48 5.34 -3.06 6.27
N ASP A 49 5.20 -3.44 5.01
CA ASP A 49 3.91 -3.44 4.30
C ASP A 49 3.03 -4.60 4.79
N ASP A 50 3.63 -5.77 5.00
CA ASP A 50 2.95 -6.90 5.62
C ASP A 50 2.55 -6.60 7.08
N ALA A 51 3.39 -5.88 7.83
CA ALA A 51 3.05 -5.43 9.18
C ALA A 51 1.83 -4.50 9.17
N TYR A 52 1.82 -3.51 8.26
CA TYR A 52 0.70 -2.60 8.09
C TYR A 52 -0.58 -3.34 7.69
N GLU A 53 -0.49 -4.28 6.75
CA GLU A 53 -1.62 -5.11 6.33
C GLU A 53 -2.21 -5.91 7.51
N VAL A 54 -1.35 -6.52 8.34
CA VAL A 54 -1.79 -7.27 9.52
C VAL A 54 -2.42 -6.35 10.57
N MET A 55 -1.88 -5.14 10.79
CA MET A 55 -2.46 -4.16 11.71
C MET A 55 -3.88 -3.77 11.28
N ILE A 56 -4.07 -3.40 10.01
CA ILE A 56 -5.39 -3.03 9.46
C ILE A 56 -6.36 -4.22 9.49
N TYR A 57 -5.90 -5.41 9.12
CA TYR A 57 -6.72 -6.62 9.17
C TYR A 57 -7.18 -6.95 10.60
N SER A 58 -6.25 -6.87 11.57
CA SER A 58 -6.54 -7.17 12.97
C SER A 58 -7.54 -6.21 13.60
N GLU A 59 -7.59 -4.97 13.10
CA GLU A 59 -8.50 -3.93 13.56
C GLU A 59 -9.89 -4.01 12.89
N THR A 60 -9.92 -4.20 11.57
CA THR A 60 -11.14 -4.05 10.76
C THR A 60 -11.78 -5.36 10.36
N GLY A 61 -11.05 -6.48 10.47
CA GLY A 61 -11.43 -7.77 9.89
C GLY A 61 -11.39 -7.81 8.36
N LEU A 62 -11.00 -6.70 7.72
CA LEU A 62 -10.87 -6.57 6.27
C LEU A 62 -9.38 -6.53 5.94
N CYS A 63 -8.93 -7.40 5.03
CA CYS A 63 -7.62 -7.17 4.44
C CYS A 63 -7.75 -5.89 3.61
N PRO A 64 -6.81 -4.93 3.70
CA PRO A 64 -6.67 -3.97 2.61
C PRO A 64 -6.51 -4.84 1.37
N LYS A 65 -7.48 -4.78 0.46
CA LYS A 65 -7.42 -5.58 -0.75
C LYS A 65 -6.04 -5.31 -1.33
N LYS A 66 -5.19 -6.33 -1.44
CA LYS A 66 -4.06 -6.27 -2.35
C LYS A 66 -4.72 -6.03 -3.69
N THR A 67 -4.74 -4.77 -4.11
CA THR A 67 -5.05 -4.47 -5.48
C THR A 67 -4.07 -5.30 -6.28
N THR A 68 -4.58 -6.12 -7.19
CA THR A 68 -3.67 -6.83 -8.08
C THR A 68 -2.79 -5.80 -8.78
N GLU A 69 -1.59 -6.19 -9.18
CA GLU A 69 -0.72 -5.30 -9.97
C GLU A 69 -1.48 -4.73 -11.17
N GLU A 70 -2.39 -5.52 -11.76
CA GLU A 70 -3.32 -5.08 -12.79
C GLU A 70 -4.29 -3.98 -12.33
N GLU A 71 -4.91 -4.11 -11.15
CA GLU A 71 -5.81 -3.09 -10.59
C GLU A 71 -5.06 -1.80 -10.23
N GLU A 72 -3.81 -1.90 -9.76
CA GLU A 72 -2.95 -0.74 -9.50
C GLU A 72 -2.55 -0.05 -10.80
N ASN A 73 -2.08 -0.82 -11.78
CA ASN A 73 -1.71 -0.34 -13.10
C ASN A 73 -2.89 0.35 -13.80
N GLU A 74 -4.11 -0.20 -13.68
CA GLU A 74 -5.29 0.44 -14.27
C GLU A 74 -5.64 1.76 -13.57
N ARG A 75 -5.50 1.86 -12.25
CA ARG A 75 -5.69 3.14 -11.53
C ARG A 75 -4.66 4.19 -11.96
N VAL A 76 -3.40 3.77 -12.12
CA VAL A 76 -2.33 4.66 -12.59
C VAL A 76 -2.59 5.09 -14.05
N ARG A 77 -3.03 4.16 -14.91
CA ARG A 77 -3.44 4.46 -16.30
C ARG A 77 -4.56 5.50 -16.34
N GLU A 78 -5.61 5.33 -15.54
CA GLU A 78 -6.74 6.28 -15.47
C GLU A 78 -6.31 7.67 -14.95
N PHE A 79 -5.33 7.73 -14.05
CA PHE A 79 -4.75 8.99 -13.60
C PHE A 79 -3.96 9.68 -14.72
N ILE A 80 -3.09 8.94 -15.41
CA ILE A 80 -2.26 9.47 -16.50
C ILE A 80 -3.12 9.91 -17.69
N LYS A 81 -4.22 9.23 -18.01
CA LYS A 81 -5.16 9.68 -19.05
C LYS A 81 -5.75 11.07 -18.77
N LYS A 82 -5.88 11.46 -17.49
CA LYS A 82 -6.34 12.80 -17.09
C LYS A 82 -5.22 13.84 -17.13
N PHE A 83 -3.98 13.40 -16.99
CA PHE A 83 -2.77 14.22 -16.90
C PHE A 83 -1.70 13.69 -17.87
N PRO A 84 -1.95 13.77 -19.20
CA PRO A 84 -1.09 13.14 -20.21
C PRO A 84 0.33 13.71 -20.22
N GLU A 85 0.57 14.92 -19.70
CA GLU A 85 1.91 15.52 -19.54
C GLU A 85 2.86 14.66 -18.68
N LEU A 86 2.31 13.80 -17.81
CA LEU A 86 3.09 12.87 -17.00
C LEU A 86 3.81 11.80 -17.83
N LEU A 87 3.37 11.51 -19.06
CA LEU A 87 4.07 10.62 -19.98
C LEU A 87 5.41 11.22 -20.46
N ILE A 88 5.55 12.54 -20.40
CA ILE A 88 6.74 13.30 -20.79
C ILE A 88 7.60 13.60 -19.56
N LYS A 89 6.99 14.08 -18.47
CA LYS A 89 7.68 14.38 -17.20
C LYS A 89 8.25 13.10 -16.54
N VAL A 90 7.57 11.95 -16.69
CA VAL A 90 7.97 10.67 -16.10
C VAL A 90 7.88 9.55 -17.16
N PRO A 91 8.94 9.33 -17.96
CA PRO A 91 8.92 8.40 -19.09
C PRO A 91 8.57 6.95 -18.75
N ASN A 92 8.87 6.47 -17.54
CA ASN A 92 8.51 5.11 -17.08
C ASN A 92 7.00 4.85 -17.13
N ASN A 93 6.18 5.90 -17.07
CA ASN A 93 4.73 5.77 -17.20
C ASN A 93 4.30 5.23 -18.58
N GLN A 94 5.16 5.33 -19.60
CA GLN A 94 4.86 4.83 -20.94
C GLN A 94 4.79 3.30 -21.00
N ASP A 95 5.47 2.60 -20.10
CA ASP A 95 5.44 1.13 -20.02
C ASP A 95 4.06 0.58 -19.69
N LEU A 96 3.17 1.43 -19.14
CA LEU A 96 1.81 1.08 -18.81
C LEU A 96 0.87 1.10 -20.02
N PHE A 97 1.30 1.56 -21.20
CA PHE A 97 0.43 1.81 -22.36
C PHE A 97 0.90 1.09 -23.62
N THR A 98 -0.05 0.82 -24.51
CA THR A 98 0.25 0.33 -25.87
C THR A 98 0.80 1.46 -26.74
N LYS A 99 1.48 1.11 -27.84
CA LYS A 99 2.03 2.10 -28.78
C LYS A 99 0.93 2.95 -29.42
N GLU A 100 -0.25 2.37 -29.61
CA GLU A 100 -1.44 3.03 -30.15
C GLU A 100 -1.98 4.07 -29.15
N GLU A 101 -2.13 3.71 -27.87
CA GLU A 101 -2.54 4.63 -26.81
C GLU A 101 -1.56 5.81 -26.65
N LEU A 102 -0.24 5.53 -26.71
CA LEU A 102 0.77 6.57 -26.60
C LEU A 102 0.73 7.59 -27.76
N LYS A 103 0.37 7.15 -28.98
CA LYS A 103 0.21 8.07 -30.12
C LYS A 103 -0.93 9.07 -29.92
N GLU A 104 -1.96 8.69 -29.16
CA GLU A 104 -3.08 9.58 -28.83
C GLU A 104 -2.76 10.48 -27.63
N LEU A 105 -2.09 9.94 -26.61
CA LEU A 105 -1.86 10.65 -25.34
C LEU A 105 -0.64 11.59 -25.36
N LEU A 106 0.45 11.25 -26.06
CA LEU A 106 1.67 12.08 -26.09
C LEU A 106 1.43 13.50 -26.63
N PRO A 107 0.70 13.70 -27.76
CA PRO A 107 0.40 15.05 -28.26
C PRO A 107 -0.41 15.89 -27.27
N LEU A 108 -1.33 15.28 -26.51
CA LEU A 108 -2.11 15.97 -25.49
C LEU A 108 -1.21 16.43 -24.34
N GLY A 109 -0.26 15.59 -23.93
CA GLY A 109 0.72 15.95 -22.90
C GLY A 109 1.63 17.10 -23.33
N GLU A 110 2.09 17.10 -24.58
CA GLU A 110 2.90 18.18 -25.15
C GLU A 110 2.12 19.50 -25.20
N GLN A 111 0.84 19.44 -25.61
CA GLN A 111 -0.03 20.60 -25.63
C GLN A 111 -0.24 21.17 -24.22
N ASN A 112 -0.57 20.33 -23.23
CA ASN A 112 -0.77 20.76 -21.84
C ASN A 112 0.49 21.46 -21.29
N LEU A 113 1.68 20.93 -21.56
CA LEU A 113 2.94 21.55 -21.15
C LEU A 113 3.15 22.93 -21.78
N SER A 114 2.79 23.09 -23.05
CA SER A 114 2.93 24.36 -23.76
C SER A 114 1.92 25.42 -23.32
N GLU A 115 0.78 25.02 -22.76
CA GLU A 115 -0.24 25.92 -22.20
C GLU A 115 0.06 26.34 -20.75
N GLU A 116 0.95 25.62 -20.06
CA GLU A 116 1.43 25.95 -18.71
C GLU A 116 2.56 27.03 -18.71
N GLU A 117 3.17 27.33 -19.87
CA GLU A 117 4.25 28.33 -20.06
C GLU A 117 3.73 29.73 -20.44
#